data_AF-A0A5N6UC11-F1
#
_entry.id   AF-A0A5N6UC11-F1
#
_cell.length_a   1.000
_cell.length_b   1.000
_cell.length_c   1.000
_cell.angle_alpha   90.00
_cell.angle_beta   90.00
_cell.angle_gamma   90.00
#
_symmetry.space_group_name_H-M   'P 1'
#
loop_
_entity.id
_entity.type
_entity.pdbx_description
1 polymer ?
#
loop_
_entity_poly.entity_id
_entity_poly.type
_entity_poly.pdbx_seq_one_letter_code
_entity_poly.pdbx_strand_id
1 'polypeptide(L)' 'MLRTKEGYNVDDRVLQGLLTVPKFHHGSRSIQQILWMCKLYQRQRFVPASLPAEHQLELHVDTKDFFHCMNTPVV' A
#
# COMPACT_ATOMS: atom_id res chain seq x y z
N MET A 1 -12.80 -2.56 -7.64
CA MET A 1 -12.89 -3.73 -6.74
C MET A 1 -12.75 -5.07 -7.50
N LEU A 2 -11.55 -5.64 -7.54
CA LEU A 2 -11.32 -7.01 -8.04
C LEU A 2 -11.84 -8.01 -7.01
N ARG A 3 -12.88 -8.79 -7.33
CA ARG A 3 -13.41 -9.86 -6.48
C ARG A 3 -13.10 -11.22 -7.08
N THR A 4 -12.13 -11.92 -6.51
CA THR A 4 -12.02 -13.37 -6.64
C THR A 4 -12.67 -14.03 -5.42
N LYS A 5 -13.36 -15.16 -5.62
CA LYS A 5 -14.14 -15.87 -4.57
C LYS A 5 -13.30 -16.36 -3.39
N GLU A 6 -11.97 -16.35 -3.52
CA GLU A 6 -10.97 -16.58 -2.46
C GLU A 6 -9.84 -15.55 -2.60
N GLY A 7 -10.10 -14.29 -2.23
CA GLY A 7 -9.15 -13.19 -2.43
C GLY A 7 -9.05 -12.27 -1.22
N TYR A 8 -7.86 -11.71 -1.00
CA TYR A 8 -7.70 -10.59 -0.08
C TYR A 8 -8.34 -9.34 -0.69
N ASN A 9 -9.16 -8.65 0.10
CA ASN A 9 -9.74 -7.40 -0.32
C ASN A 9 -8.75 -6.28 -0.05
N VAL A 10 -8.24 -5.63 -1.09
CA VAL A 10 -7.34 -4.49 -0.97
C VAL A 10 -8.16 -3.23 -1.17
N ASP A 11 -8.05 -2.30 -0.23
CA ASP A 11 -8.63 -0.97 -0.35
C ASP A 11 -8.06 -0.28 -1.59
N ASP A 12 -8.93 0.26 -2.44
CA ASP A 12 -8.54 0.86 -3.73
C ASP A 12 -7.51 1.99 -3.53
N ARG A 13 -7.54 2.72 -2.40
CA ARG A 13 -6.56 3.77 -2.08
C ARG A 13 -5.19 3.20 -1.79
N VAL A 14 -5.13 2.08 -1.06
CA VAL A 14 -3.87 1.38 -0.78
C VAL A 14 -3.28 0.84 -2.07
N LEU A 15 -4.11 0.20 -2.90
CA LEU A 15 -3.70 -0.29 -4.20
C LEU A 15 -3.16 0.84 -5.08
N GLN A 16 -3.85 1.97 -5.10
CA GLN A 16 -3.42 3.13 -5.87
C GLN A 16 -2.06 3.66 -5.40
N GLY A 17 -1.88 3.88 -4.10
CA GLY A 17 -0.60 4.30 -3.55
C GLY A 17 0.55 3.37 -3.94
N LEU A 18 0.32 2.05 -3.90
CA LEU A 18 1.35 1.06 -4.27
C LEU A 18 1.67 1.02 -5.76
N LEU A 19 0.70 1.31 -6.63
CA LEU A 19 0.87 1.24 -8.09
C LEU A 19 1.34 2.55 -8.72
N THR A 20 1.02 3.69 -8.12
CA THR A 20 1.26 5.01 -8.73
C THR A 20 2.28 5.86 -7.99
N VAL A 21 2.79 5.43 -6.83
CA VAL A 21 3.88 6.14 -6.16
C VAL A 21 5.07 6.29 -7.14
N PRO A 22 5.67 7.48 -7.27
CA PRO A 22 6.67 7.72 -8.32
C PRO A 22 7.88 6.81 -8.22
N LYS A 23 8.29 6.47 -7.01
CA LYS A 23 9.50 5.69 -6.76
C LYS A 23 9.46 4.92 -5.45
N PHE A 24 9.89 3.67 -5.53
CA PHE A 24 10.34 2.88 -4.39
C PHE A 24 11.85 3.03 -4.23
N HIS A 25 12.33 3.37 -3.03
CA HIS A 25 13.77 3.60 -2.73
C HIS A 25 14.67 2.44 -3.17
N HIS A 26 14.17 1.20 -3.06
CA HIS A 26 14.89 -0.03 -3.41
C HIS A 26 14.13 -0.89 -4.43
N GLY A 27 13.33 -0.26 -5.31
CA GLY A 27 12.55 -0.96 -6.33
C GLY A 27 11.63 -2.03 -5.73
N SER A 28 11.62 -3.24 -6.32
CA SER A 28 10.77 -4.33 -5.86
C SER A 28 11.03 -4.80 -4.42
N ARG A 29 12.24 -4.57 -3.87
CA ARG A 29 12.55 -4.91 -2.48
C ARG A 29 11.73 -4.08 -1.50
N SER A 30 11.54 -2.79 -1.79
CA SER A 30 10.73 -1.90 -0.96
C SER A 30 9.27 -2.37 -0.88
N ILE A 31 8.62 -2.65 -2.02
CA ILE A 31 7.22 -3.10 -2.02
C ILE A 31 7.05 -4.45 -1.33
N GLN A 32 8.02 -5.38 -1.48
CA GLN A 32 8.02 -6.64 -0.74
C GLN A 32 8.07 -6.42 0.77
N GLN A 33 8.94 -5.53 1.25
CA GLN A 33 9.06 -5.25 2.68
C GLN A 33 7.82 -4.53 3.23
N ILE A 34 7.28 -3.55 2.49
CA ILE A 34 6.02 -2.89 2.86
C ILE A 34 4.92 -3.93 3.05
N LEU A 35 4.69 -4.80 2.06
CA LEU A 35 3.66 -5.84 2.13
C LEU A 35 3.90 -6.82 3.28
N TRP A 36 5.16 -7.17 3.57
CA TRP A 36 5.51 -8.07 4.67
C TRP A 36 5.23 -7.45 6.06
N MET A 37 5.42 -6.14 6.21
CA MET A 37 5.13 -5.43 7.46
C MET A 37 3.63 -5.15 7.66
N CYS A 38 2.82 -5.25 6.60
CA CYS A 38 1.41 -4.95 6.68
C CYS A 38 0.65 -5.96 7.55
N LYS A 39 -0.28 -5.46 8.37
CA LYS A 39 -1.16 -6.30 9.21
C LYS A 39 -2.55 -6.40 8.60
N LEU A 40 -2.94 -7.59 8.18
CA LEU A 40 -4.27 -7.82 7.60
C LEU A 40 -5.38 -7.59 8.64
N TYR A 41 -6.32 -6.71 8.33
CA TYR A 41 -7.48 -6.46 9.17
C TYR A 41 -8.50 -7.60 9.02
N GLN A 42 -8.99 -8.14 10.14
CA GLN A 42 -9.90 -9.29 10.19
C GLN A 42 -9.45 -10.44 9.24
N ARG A 43 -8.13 -10.63 9.10
CA ARG A 43 -7.46 -11.67 8.28
C ARG A 43 -7.74 -11.65 6.77
N GLN A 44 -8.49 -10.69 6.24
CA GLN A 44 -8.87 -10.69 4.81
C GLN A 44 -8.89 -9.31 4.14
N ARG A 45 -8.61 -8.23 4.87
CA ARG A 45 -8.61 -6.87 4.30
C ARG A 45 -7.27 -6.18 4.46
N PHE A 46 -6.79 -5.62 3.36
CA PHE A 46 -5.64 -4.73 3.32
C PHE A 46 -6.16 -3.30 3.19
N VAL A 47 -6.22 -2.60 4.33
CA VAL A 47 -6.79 -1.25 4.46
C VAL A 47 -5.68 -0.24 4.81
N PRO A 48 -5.89 1.08 4.76
CA PRO A 48 -4.85 2.03 5.15
C PRO A 48 -4.27 1.79 6.55
N ALA A 49 -5.11 1.37 7.51
CA ALA A 49 -4.68 1.00 8.86
C ALA A 49 -3.83 -0.28 8.93
N SER A 50 -3.72 -1.04 7.84
CA SER A 50 -2.85 -2.20 7.72
C SER A 50 -1.42 -1.84 7.33
N LEU A 51 -1.17 -0.63 6.83
CA LEU A 51 0.16 -0.17 6.43
C LEU A 51 1.12 -0.17 7.64
N PRO A 52 2.44 -0.31 7.39
CA PRO A 52 3.43 -0.08 8.43
C PRO A 52 3.35 1.35 8.97
N ALA A 53 3.94 1.59 10.15
CA ALA A 53 4.02 2.94 10.68
C ALA A 53 4.80 3.86 9.72
N GLU A 54 4.48 5.16 9.73
CA GLU A 54 5.04 6.12 8.76
C GLU A 54 6.57 6.08 8.69
N HIS A 55 7.26 6.08 9.84
CA HIS A 55 8.73 5.98 9.92
C HIS A 55 9.30 4.69 9.29
N GLN A 56 8.54 3.60 9.24
CA GLN A 56 8.96 2.37 8.55
C GLN A 56 8.68 2.46 7.04
N LEU A 57 7.62 3.18 6.66
CA LEU A 57 7.27 3.42 5.27
C LEU A 57 8.27 4.37 4.59
N GLU A 58 8.78 5.36 5.31
CA GLU A 58 9.84 6.30 4.88
C GLU A 58 11.15 5.61 4.47
N LEU A 59 11.42 4.40 4.98
CA LEU A 59 12.57 3.60 4.55
C LEU A 59 12.44 3.11 3.10
N HIS A 60 11.23 3.15 2.54
CA HIS A 60 10.88 2.46 1.31
C HIS A 60 10.31 3.35 0.21
N VAL A 61 9.68 4.47 0.57
CA VAL A 61 9.06 5.46 -0.32
C VAL A 61 9.15 6.86 0.31
N ASP A 62 8.96 7.91 -0.50
CA ASP A 62 8.58 9.22 0.03
C ASP A 62 7.12 9.12 0.52
N THR A 63 6.89 9.35 1.81
CA THR A 63 5.58 9.18 2.43
C THR A 63 4.57 10.24 1.99
N LYS A 64 5.01 11.46 1.65
CA LYS A 64 4.12 12.51 1.15
C LYS A 64 3.59 12.14 -0.22
N ASP A 65 4.47 11.70 -1.12
CA ASP A 65 4.08 11.25 -2.46
C ASP A 65 3.20 10.01 -2.38
N PHE A 66 3.55 9.06 -1.51
CA PHE A 66 2.77 7.83 -1.32
C PHE A 66 1.34 8.15 -0.85
N PHE A 67 1.19 8.95 0.21
CA PHE A 67 -0.14 9.33 0.70
C PHE A 67 -0.91 10.23 -0.27
N HIS A 68 -0.22 11.09 -1.02
CA HIS A 68 -0.85 11.84 -2.11
C HIS A 68 -1.44 10.90 -3.16
N CYS A 69 -0.68 9.89 -3.59
CA CYS A 69 -1.13 8.88 -4.54
C CYS A 69 -2.34 8.08 -4.03
N MET A 70 -2.35 7.71 -2.74
CA MET A 70 -3.49 7.02 -2.12
C MET A 70 -4.79 7.84 -2.11
N ASN A 71 -4.70 9.17 -2.15
CA ASN A 71 -5.83 10.06 -1.91
C ASN A 71 -6.30 10.79 -3.17
N THR A 72 -5.53 10.68 -4.26
CA THR A 72 -5.85 11.33 -5.52
C THR A 72 -6.82 10.45 -6.30
N PRO A 73 -7.95 10.94 -6.82
CA PRO A 73 -8.83 10.14 -7.66
C PRO A 73 -8.12 9.68 -8.93
N VAL A 74 -8.31 8.42 -9.31
CA VAL A 74 -7.97 7.97 -10.68
C VAL A 74 -9.06 8.55 -11.60
N VAL A 75 -8.67 9.50 -12.45
CA VAL A 75 -9.55 10.14 -13.45
C VAL A 75 -9.87 9.20 -14.59
#